data_AF-A0A3P1Z4I2-F1
#
_entry.id   AF-A0A3P1Z4I2-F1
#
_cell.length_a   1.000
_cell.length_b   1.000
_cell.length_c   1.000
_cell.angle_alpha   90.00
_cell.angle_beta   90.00
_cell.angle_gamma   90.00
#
_symmetry.space_group_name_H-M   'P 1'
#
loop_
_entity.id
_entity.type
_entity.pdbx_description
1 polymer ?
#
loop_
_entity_poly.entity_id
_entity_poly.type
_entity_poly.pdbx_seq_one_letter_code
_entity_poly.pdbx_strand_id
1 'polypeptide(L)'
;MLKLLCCSTVQCLFLVAGQIFLKFAMADIGAFSWTWKFFRQAMLSWQLLASGLSMVAASFIWFYILKHYPLSLAYPLISISYIFGTLAAIFFFHETVPLTRWIGVLLIMGGVVLLTR
;
A
#
# COMPACT_ATOMS: atom_id res chain seq x y z
N MET A 1 -3.64 20.31 -9.08
CA MET A 1 -4.13 19.28 -8.14
C MET A 1 -4.62 17.98 -8.79
N LEU A 2 -5.52 17.99 -9.79
CA LEU A 2 -6.14 16.73 -10.28
C LEU A 2 -5.12 15.67 -10.72
N LYS A 3 -4.08 16.06 -11.47
CA LYS A 3 -3.00 15.15 -11.87
C LYS A 3 -2.29 14.50 -10.68
N LEU A 4 -1.94 15.28 -9.65
CA LEU A 4 -1.33 14.78 -8.42
C LEU A 4 -2.24 13.77 -7.71
N LEU A 5 -3.53 14.08 -7.62
CA LEU A 5 -4.52 13.20 -7.00
C LEU A 5 -4.63 11.87 -7.77
N CYS A 6 -4.77 11.91 -9.10
CA CYS A 6 -4.78 10.72 -9.94
C CYS A 6 -3.50 9.89 -9.79
N CYS A 7 -2.32 10.51 -9.85
CA CYS A 7 -1.05 9.81 -9.66
C CYS A 7 -0.95 9.17 -8.27
N SER A 8 -1.37 9.88 -7.22
CA SER A 8 -1.34 9.36 -5.83
C SER A 8 -2.31 8.19 -5.65
N THR A 9 -3.51 8.27 -6.22
CA THR A 9 -4.48 7.17 -6.19
C THR A 9 -3.93 5.92 -6.89
N VAL A 10 -3.36 6.07 -8.09
CA VAL A 10 -2.76 4.93 -8.82
C VAL A 10 -1.56 4.37 -8.04
N GLN A 11 -0.72 5.24 -7.48
CA GLN A 11 0.40 4.83 -6.63
C GLN A 11 -0.09 4.03 -5.40
N CYS A 12 -1.15 4.48 -4.73
CA CYS A 12 -1.73 3.81 -3.58
C CYS A 12 -2.33 2.44 -3.96
N LEU A 13 -2.92 2.30 -5.15
CA LEU A 13 -3.41 1.00 -5.63
C LEU A 13 -2.27 0.00 -5.79
N PHE A 14 -1.17 0.39 -6.44
CA PHE A 14 0.02 -0.48 -6.54
C PHE A 14 0.65 -0.78 -5.18
N LEU A 15 0.68 0.22 -4.29
CA LEU A 15 1.20 0.05 -2.93
C LEU A 15 0.39 -1.00 -2.17
N VAL A 16 -0.95 -0.89 -2.19
CA VAL A 16 -1.85 -1.83 -1.51
C VAL A 16 -1.84 -3.20 -2.17
N ALA A 17 -1.80 -3.28 -3.50
CA ALA A 17 -1.60 -4.55 -4.21
C ALA A 17 -0.33 -5.26 -3.74
N GLY A 18 0.78 -4.52 -3.60
CA GLY A 18 2.01 -5.03 -3.02
C GLY A 18 1.82 -5.60 -1.62
N GLN A 19 1.13 -4.88 -0.74
CA GLN A 19 0.85 -5.34 0.63
C GLN A 19 -0.02 -6.60 0.68
N ILE A 20 -1.01 -6.72 -0.22
CA ILE A 20 -1.86 -7.92 -0.33
C ILE A 20 -1.00 -9.14 -0.69
N PHE A 21 -0.22 -9.04 -1.77
CA PHE A 21 0.65 -10.14 -2.19
C PHE A 21 1.71 -10.47 -1.14
N LEU A 22 2.24 -9.46 -0.44
CA LEU A 22 3.16 -9.67 0.66
C LEU A 22 2.52 -10.46 1.79
N LYS A 23 1.30 -10.12 2.18
CA LYS A 23 0.58 -10.82 3.24
C LYS A 23 0.28 -12.27 2.86
N PHE A 24 -0.08 -12.55 1.60
CA PHE A 24 -0.20 -13.92 1.10
C PHE A 24 1.14 -14.66 1.10
N ALA A 25 2.22 -14.02 0.62
CA ALA A 25 3.56 -14.61 0.64
C ALA A 25 3.98 -14.99 2.07
N MET A 26 3.73 -14.12 3.05
CA MET A 26 4.07 -14.39 4.45
C MET A 26 3.18 -15.46 5.09
N ALA A 27 1.98 -15.70 4.58
CA ALA A 27 1.13 -16.80 5.03
C ALA A 27 1.60 -18.16 4.48
N ASP A 28 2.12 -18.17 3.24
CA ASP A 28 2.62 -19.38 2.57
C ASP A 28 4.04 -19.77 3.00
N ILE A 29 4.86 -18.78 3.36
CA ILE A 29 6.20 -19.03 3.90
C ILE A 29 6.04 -19.60 5.31
N GLY A 30 6.44 -20.86 5.48
CA GLY A 30 6.39 -21.55 6.78
C GLY A 30 7.25 -20.89 7.86
N ALA A 31 7.39 -21.57 9.02
CA ALA A 31 8.10 -21.02 10.16
C ALA A 31 9.48 -20.44 9.78
N PHE A 32 9.73 -19.22 10.24
CA PHE A 32 10.97 -18.51 9.94
C PHE A 32 12.17 -19.35 10.36
N SER A 33 13.08 -19.60 9.42
CA SER A 33 14.33 -20.31 9.67
C SER A 33 15.49 -19.54 9.05
N TRP A 34 16.57 -19.40 9.82
CA TRP A 34 17.78 -18.70 9.37
C TRP A 34 18.64 -19.61 8.48
N THR A 35 18.09 -20.06 7.36
CA THR A 35 18.75 -20.98 6.43
C THR A 35 18.71 -20.41 5.02
N TRP A 36 19.80 -20.54 4.27
CA TRP A 36 19.87 -20.08 2.88
C TRP A 36 18.74 -20.65 2.01
N LYS A 37 18.34 -21.89 2.25
CA LYS A 37 17.21 -22.55 1.59
C LYS A 37 15.87 -21.82 1.81
N PHE A 38 15.63 -21.34 3.02
CA PHE A 38 14.44 -20.57 3.37
C PHE A 38 14.39 -19.25 2.62
N PHE A 39 15.48 -18.48 2.63
CA PHE A 39 15.56 -17.22 1.88
C PHE A 39 15.40 -17.43 0.38
N ARG A 40 16.02 -18.47 -0.19
CA ARG A 40 15.87 -18.80 -1.61
C ARG A 40 14.42 -19.15 -1.95
N GLN A 41 13.75 -19.94 -1.11
CA GLN A 41 12.36 -20.32 -1.32
C GLN A 41 11.40 -19.14 -1.16
N ALA A 42 11.62 -18.27 -0.16
CA ALA A 42 10.87 -17.04 0.03
C ALA A 42 11.05 -16.07 -1.15
N MET A 43 12.29 -15.85 -1.63
CA MET A 43 12.60 -14.97 -2.77
C MET A 43 12.04 -15.47 -4.10
N LEU A 44 11.89 -16.79 -4.27
CA LEU A 44 11.33 -17.41 -5.48
C LEU A 44 9.81 -17.59 -5.43
N SER A 45 9.15 -17.23 -4.32
CA SER A 45 7.69 -17.20 -4.25
C SER A 45 7.15 -16.19 -5.26
N TRP A 46 6.24 -16.65 -6.12
CA TRP A 46 5.61 -15.78 -7.11
C TRP A 46 4.83 -14.64 -6.44
N GLN A 47 4.24 -14.89 -5.26
CA GLN A 47 3.56 -13.88 -4.44
C GLN A 47 4.54 -12.79 -4.00
N LEU A 48 5.73 -13.16 -3.52
CA LEU A 48 6.73 -12.17 -3.12
C LEU A 48 7.28 -11.37 -4.30
N LEU A 49 7.46 -12.02 -5.46
CA LEU A 49 7.84 -11.34 -6.70
C LEU A 49 6.76 -10.37 -7.18
N ALA A 50 5.49 -10.76 -7.16
CA ALA A 50 4.35 -9.90 -7.51
C ALA A 50 4.24 -8.71 -6.55
N SER A 51 4.47 -8.94 -5.26
CA SER A 51 4.60 -7.87 -4.25
C SER A 51 5.72 -6.91 -4.62
N GLY A 52 6.93 -7.42 -4.85
CA GLY A 52 8.10 -6.62 -5.21
C GLY A 52 7.86 -5.78 -6.46
N LEU A 53 7.31 -6.37 -7.52
CA LEU A 53 6.99 -5.66 -8.76
C LEU A 53 5.97 -4.54 -8.54
N SER A 54 4.93 -4.81 -7.74
CA SER A 54 3.91 -3.80 -7.39
C SER A 54 4.51 -2.64 -6.59
N MET A 55 5.40 -2.93 -5.62
CA MET A 55 6.08 -1.90 -4.83
C MET A 55 7.08 -1.09 -5.67
N VAL A 56 7.77 -1.73 -6.61
CA VAL A 56 8.64 -1.03 -7.57
C VAL A 56 7.82 -0.09 -8.44
N ALA A 57 6.68 -0.54 -8.98
CA ALA A 57 5.79 0.30 -9.76
C ALA A 57 5.26 1.49 -8.94
N ALA A 58 4.81 1.26 -7.70
CA ALA A 58 4.41 2.31 -6.79
C ALA A 58 5.55 3.32 -6.52
N SER A 59 6.78 2.84 -6.40
CA SER A 59 7.95 3.69 -6.13
C SER A 59 8.29 4.58 -7.31
N PHE A 60 8.23 4.07 -8.55
CA PHE A 60 8.44 4.90 -9.74
C PHE A 60 7.41 6.02 -9.86
N ILE A 61 6.14 5.75 -9.57
CA ILE A 61 5.11 6.78 -9.55
C ILE A 61 5.38 7.79 -8.42
N TRP A 62 5.83 7.32 -7.25
CA TRP A 62 6.21 8.19 -6.14
C TRP A 62 7.39 9.10 -6.49
N PHE A 63 8.42 8.60 -7.19
CA PHE A 63 9.54 9.42 -7.67
C PHE A 63 9.06 10.51 -8.63
N TYR A 64 8.15 10.19 -9.53
CA TYR A 64 7.52 11.18 -10.40
C TYR A 64 6.77 12.25 -9.59
N ILE A 65 5.96 11.83 -8.60
CA ILE A 65 5.24 12.77 -7.74
C ILE A 65 6.20 13.71 -7.00
N LEU A 66 7.23 13.18 -6.35
CA LEU A 66 8.21 13.98 -5.61
C LEU A 66 9.04 14.91 -6.49
N LYS A 67 9.30 14.52 -7.73
CA LYS A 67 10.01 15.38 -8.69
C LYS A 67 9.18 16.60 -9.09
N HIS A 68 7.86 16.47 -9.11
CA HIS A 68 6.96 17.48 -9.70
C HIS A 68 6.11 18.25 -8.68
N TYR A 69 6.00 17.77 -7.44
CA TYR A 69 5.14 18.36 -6.41
C TYR A 69 5.87 18.46 -5.07
N PRO A 70 5.57 19.48 -4.25
CA PRO A 70 6.14 19.59 -2.92
C PRO A 70 5.70 18.42 -2.04
N LEU A 71 6.65 17.88 -1.26
CA LEU A 71 6.42 16.75 -0.37
C LEU A 71 5.27 17.00 0.61
N SER A 72 5.10 18.23 1.10
CA SER A 72 4.03 18.62 2.03
C SER A 72 2.62 18.44 1.45
N LEU A 73 2.45 18.52 0.12
CA LEU A 73 1.17 18.27 -0.54
C LEU A 73 1.03 16.80 -0.97
N ALA A 74 2.12 16.18 -1.41
CA ALA A 74 2.12 14.80 -1.90
C ALA A 74 1.96 13.76 -0.77
N TYR A 75 2.66 13.96 0.34
CA TYR A 75 2.73 12.99 1.43
C TYR A 75 1.36 12.73 2.10
N PRO A 76 0.53 13.73 2.39
CA PRO A 76 -0.83 13.50 2.89
C PRO A 76 -1.69 12.65 1.95
N LEU A 77 -1.50 12.73 0.63
CA LEU A 77 -2.29 11.96 -0.33
C LEU A 77 -1.99 10.46 -0.31
N ILE A 78 -0.87 10.02 0.27
CA ILE A 78 -0.60 8.59 0.52
C ILE A 78 -1.66 7.99 1.44
N SER A 79 -2.32 8.79 2.28
CA SER A 79 -3.40 8.33 3.17
C SER A 79 -4.56 7.65 2.45
N ILE A 80 -4.73 7.87 1.13
CA ILE A 80 -5.70 7.14 0.30
C ILE A 80 -5.47 5.63 0.38
N SER A 81 -4.22 5.20 0.57
CA SER A 81 -3.86 3.80 0.81
C SER A 81 -4.53 3.20 2.05
N TYR A 82 -4.91 3.98 3.06
CA TYR A 82 -5.67 3.48 4.21
C TYR A 82 -7.07 3.02 3.79
N ILE A 83 -7.73 3.74 2.88
CA ILE A 83 -9.03 3.33 2.35
C ILE A 83 -8.88 2.01 1.60
N PHE A 84 -7.94 1.97 0.64
CA PHE A 84 -7.71 0.78 -0.17
C PHE A 84 -7.24 -0.41 0.67
N GLY A 85 -6.36 -0.19 1.65
CA GLY A 85 -5.87 -1.23 2.55
C GLY A 85 -6.98 -1.79 3.43
N THR A 86 -7.87 -0.93 3.95
CA THR A 86 -9.03 -1.37 4.73
C THR A 86 -10.01 -2.17 3.87
N LEU A 87 -10.28 -1.72 2.64
CA LEU A 87 -11.10 -2.47 1.69
C LEU A 87 -10.44 -3.81 1.33
N ALA A 88 -9.12 -3.82 1.12
CA ALA A 88 -8.37 -5.03 0.84
C ALA A 88 -8.42 -6.04 2.00
N ALA A 89 -8.34 -5.56 3.25
CA ALA A 89 -8.52 -6.40 4.44
C ALA A 89 -9.87 -7.13 4.44
N ILE A 90 -10.93 -6.44 4.04
CA ILE A 90 -12.28 -7.02 3.97
C ILE A 90 -12.39 -8.00 2.79
N PHE A 91 -11.95 -7.62 1.58
CA PHE A 91 -12.18 -8.42 0.37
C PHE A 91 -11.23 -9.60 0.21
N PHE A 92 -9.94 -9.45 0.55
CA PHE A 92 -8.96 -10.52 0.35
C PHE A 92 -8.75 -11.36 1.60
N PHE A 93 -8.75 -10.73 2.77
CA PHE A 93 -8.46 -11.41 4.04
C PHE A 93 -9.72 -11.71 4.86
N HIS A 94 -10.90 -11.27 4.41
CA HIS A 94 -12.19 -11.50 5.07
C HIS A 94 -12.19 -11.04 6.53
N GLU A 95 -11.42 -9.99 6.83
CA GLU A 95 -11.31 -9.43 8.18
C GLU A 95 -12.53 -8.58 8.53
N THR A 96 -13.02 -8.70 9.77
CA THR A 96 -14.06 -7.81 10.29
C THR A 96 -13.43 -6.49 10.75
N VAL A 97 -13.64 -5.44 9.96
CA VAL A 97 -13.17 -4.08 10.29
C VAL A 97 -14.20 -3.38 11.18
N PRO A 98 -13.88 -3.04 12.44
CA PRO A 98 -14.82 -2.35 13.33
C PRO A 98 -15.10 -0.93 12.85
N LEU A 99 -16.29 -0.41 13.17
CA LEU A 99 -16.73 0.94 12.79
C LEU A 99 -15.78 2.04 13.26
N THR A 100 -15.10 1.83 14.39
CA THR A 100 -14.09 2.77 14.92
C THR A 100 -12.92 3.00 13.95
N ARG A 101 -12.48 1.97 13.22
CA ARG A 101 -11.43 2.12 12.19
C ARG A 101 -11.94 2.95 11.01
N TRP A 102 -13.19 2.75 10.58
CA TRP A 102 -13.79 3.55 9.53
C TRP A 102 -13.90 5.03 9.89
N ILE A 103 -14.30 5.33 11.13
CA ILE A 103 -14.30 6.71 11.64
C ILE A 103 -12.89 7.30 11.61
N GLY A 104 -11.88 6.54 12.05
CA GLY A 104 -10.48 6.96 11.97
C GLY A 104 -10.02 7.27 10.55
N VAL A 105 -10.35 6.42 9.59
CA VAL A 105 -10.04 6.65 8.16
C VAL A 105 -10.71 7.93 7.67
N LEU A 106 -11.99 8.16 7.98
CA LEU A 106 -12.69 9.39 7.59
C LEU A 106 -12.07 10.64 8.20
N LEU A 107 -11.63 10.58 9.47
CA LEU A 107 -10.94 11.69 10.14
C LEU A 107 -9.59 12.00 9.46
N ILE A 108 -8.80 10.97 9.11
CA ILE A 108 -7.55 11.14 8.37
C ILE A 108 -7.83 11.82 7.02
N MET A 109 -8.84 11.34 6.28
CA MET A 109 -9.22 11.93 5.00
C MET A 109 -9.68 13.38 5.14
N GLY A 110 -10.44 13.70 6.19
CA GLY A 110 -10.82 15.07 6.51
C GLY A 110 -9.62 15.97 6.75
N GLY A 111 -8.62 15.49 7.51
CA GLY A 111 -7.36 16.19 7.73
C GLY A 111 -6.58 16.43 6.43
N VAL A 112 -6.57 15.44 5.53
CA VAL A 112 -5.89 15.55 4.22
C VAL A 112 -6.56 16.60 3.33
N VAL A 113 -7.90 16.68 3.33
CA VAL A 113 -8.62 17.73 2.61
C VAL A 113 -8.27 19.12 3.14
N LEU A 114 -8.06 19.27 4.45
CA LEU A 114 -7.64 20.54 5.05
C LEU A 114 -6.20 20.90 4.65
N LEU A 115 -5.28 19.94 4.62
CA LEU A 115 -3.87 20.14 4.24
C LEU A 115 -3.66 20.45 2.74
N THR A 116 -4.62 20.05 1.90
CA THR A 116 -4.51 20.18 0.44
C THR A 116 -5.28 21.36 -0.15
N ARG A 117 -5.96 22.13 0.69
CA ARG A 117 -6.54 23.44 0.35
C ARG A 117 -5.52 24.55 0.54
#